data_AF-A0A967N4L4-F1
#
_entry.id   AF-A0A967N4L4-F1
#
_cell.length_a   1.000
_cell.length_b   1.000
_cell.length_c   1.000
_cell.angle_alpha   90.00
_cell.angle_beta   90.00
_cell.angle_gamma   90.00
#
_symmetry.space_group_name_H-M   'P 1'
#
loop_
_entity.id
_entity.type
_entity.pdbx_description
1 polymer ?
#
loop_
_entity_poly.entity_id
_entity_poly.type
_entity_poly.pdbx_seq_one_letter_code
_entity_poly.pdbx_strand_id
1 'polypeptide(L)'
;MSGPNDGEGGPQDLLHDLELLIRSRYGLIHLVTDEEERAGTLLRHLADRLGVPLFAWSRTRGLARVDLEGSVYGSQEPAAALQHVTDAGHPAVYHFQGLGPELERGPLVAEHLRDAGRTLEAVDGALVLTGADLAFPPVLERLVARMELPGPGAEEFRRLLERILRDLSYRRSVEVEMTQDEISALVNHLSGLTLMEAEKILTKAIV
;
A
#
# COMPACT_ATOMS: atom_id res chain seq x y z
N MET A 1 9.42 34.56 15.53
CA MET A 1 10.01 33.50 14.70
C MET A 1 9.39 32.20 15.15
N SER A 2 8.33 31.78 14.48
CA SER A 2 7.66 30.51 14.75
C SER A 2 8.49 29.41 14.07
N GLY A 3 8.94 28.43 14.85
CA GLY A 3 9.57 27.22 14.33
C GLY A 3 8.56 26.38 13.53
N PRO A 4 9.04 25.51 12.61
CA PRO A 4 8.15 24.61 11.90
C PRO A 4 7.56 23.60 12.87
N ASN A 5 6.28 23.33 12.65
CA ASN A 5 5.48 22.33 13.35
C ASN A 5 5.91 20.95 12.83
N ASP A 6 6.78 20.26 13.56
CA ASP A 6 7.15 18.86 13.31
C ASP A 6 5.98 17.95 13.71
N GLY A 7 4.92 17.98 12.90
CA GLY A 7 3.80 17.05 12.95
C GLY A 7 3.92 16.04 11.80
N GLU A 8 5.05 15.35 11.69
CA GLU A 8 5.15 14.18 10.82
C GLU A 8 4.43 13.01 11.52
N GLY A 9 3.16 12.81 11.16
CA GLY A 9 2.37 11.69 11.65
C GLY A 9 3.07 10.37 11.34
N GLY A 10 3.34 9.58 12.38
CA GLY A 10 4.07 8.32 12.23
C GLY A 10 3.22 7.25 11.55
N PRO A 11 3.79 6.06 11.26
CA PRO A 11 3.04 4.92 10.69
C PRO A 11 1.84 4.50 11.55
N GLN A 12 1.91 4.72 12.87
CA GLN A 12 0.82 4.45 13.81
C GLN A 12 -0.34 5.42 13.63
N ASP A 13 -0.05 6.68 13.28
CA ASP A 13 -1.07 7.69 13.01
C ASP A 13 -1.77 7.36 11.69
N LEU A 14 -1.02 6.98 10.65
CA LEU A 14 -1.61 6.60 9.36
C LEU A 14 -2.54 5.39 9.46
N LEU A 15 -2.13 4.36 10.21
CA LEU A 15 -2.97 3.18 10.45
C LEU A 15 -4.27 3.55 11.17
N HIS A 16 -4.18 4.46 12.15
CA HIS A 16 -5.34 4.96 12.87
C HIS A 16 -6.25 5.79 11.97
N ASP A 17 -5.69 6.67 11.15
CA ASP A 17 -6.43 7.52 10.23
C ASP A 17 -7.16 6.70 9.15
N LEU A 18 -6.51 5.66 8.59
CA LEU A 18 -7.15 4.71 7.68
C LEU A 18 -8.32 3.98 8.36
N GLU A 19 -8.14 3.53 9.60
CA GLU A 19 -9.21 2.91 10.38
C GLU A 19 -10.38 3.88 10.59
N LEU A 20 -10.10 5.15 10.91
CA LEU A 20 -11.11 6.19 11.06
C LEU A 20 -11.87 6.45 9.77
N LEU A 21 -11.21 6.49 8.61
CA LEU A 21 -11.89 6.64 7.31
C LEU A 21 -12.88 5.50 7.05
N ILE A 22 -12.44 4.25 7.23
CA ILE A 22 -13.31 3.08 7.00
C ILE A 22 -14.52 3.12 7.95
N ARG A 23 -14.29 3.42 9.24
CA ARG A 23 -15.37 3.58 10.22
C ARG A 23 -16.30 4.76 9.93
N SER A 24 -15.79 5.78 9.26
CA SER A 24 -16.56 6.95 8.80
C SER A 24 -17.26 6.69 7.46
N ARG A 25 -17.33 5.43 7.02
CA ARG A 25 -18.01 4.99 5.79
C ARG A 25 -17.39 5.56 4.51
N TYR A 26 -16.07 5.75 4.48
CA TYR A 26 -15.38 5.98 3.21
C TYR A 26 -15.14 4.63 2.51
N GLY A 27 -15.98 4.32 1.52
CA GLY A 27 -15.87 3.07 0.75
C GLY A 27 -14.75 3.07 -0.30
N LEU A 28 -14.25 4.25 -0.69
CA LEU A 28 -13.14 4.41 -1.63
C LEU A 28 -12.02 5.24 -0.99
N ILE A 29 -10.82 4.67 -0.99
CA ILE A 29 -9.62 5.33 -0.46
C ILE A 29 -8.52 5.23 -1.51
N HIS A 30 -7.89 6.36 -1.83
CA HIS A 30 -6.65 6.42 -2.59
C HIS A 30 -5.48 6.62 -1.63
N LEU A 31 -4.68 5.57 -1.46
CA LEU A 31 -3.42 5.61 -0.74
C LEU A 31 -2.30 5.94 -1.74
N VAL A 32 -1.89 7.20 -1.77
CA VAL A 32 -0.86 7.74 -2.65
C VAL A 32 0.49 7.17 -2.24
N THR A 33 1.05 6.32 -3.11
CA THR A 33 2.36 5.70 -2.91
C THR A 33 2.83 4.97 -4.16
N ASP A 34 4.13 4.87 -4.33
CA ASP A 34 4.82 3.95 -5.24
C ASP A 34 5.35 2.70 -4.52
N GLU A 35 5.25 2.64 -3.19
CA GLU A 35 5.73 1.54 -2.35
C GLU A 35 4.61 0.52 -2.05
N GLU A 36 4.21 -0.21 -3.09
CA GLU A 36 3.10 -1.16 -3.03
C GLU A 36 3.25 -2.24 -1.93
N GLU A 37 4.47 -2.70 -1.66
CA GLU A 37 4.73 -3.70 -0.60
C GLU A 37 4.52 -3.13 0.80
N ARG A 38 4.93 -1.88 1.04
CA ARG A 38 4.69 -1.18 2.30
C ARG A 38 3.19 -0.93 2.48
N ALA A 39 2.52 -0.50 1.41
CA ALA A 39 1.07 -0.32 1.40
C ALA A 39 0.35 -1.64 1.75
N GLY A 40 0.71 -2.75 1.13
CA GLY A 40 0.12 -4.06 1.42
C GLY A 40 0.35 -4.52 2.86
N THR A 41 1.51 -4.23 3.45
CA THR A 41 1.82 -4.52 4.86
C THR A 41 0.95 -3.69 5.79
N LEU A 42 0.82 -2.39 5.54
CA LEU A 42 -0.07 -1.49 6.28
C LEU A 42 -1.52 -1.96 6.22
N LEU A 43 -2.00 -2.32 5.04
CA LEU A 43 -3.38 -2.78 4.85
C LEU A 43 -3.67 -4.14 5.49
N ARG A 44 -2.65 -5.00 5.64
CA ARG A 44 -2.78 -6.24 6.43
C ARG A 44 -3.00 -5.92 7.91
N HIS A 45 -2.20 -5.03 8.48
CA HIS A 45 -2.38 -4.58 9.86
C HIS A 45 -3.73 -3.88 10.07
N LEU A 46 -4.20 -3.12 9.09
CA LEU A 46 -5.52 -2.48 9.11
C LEU A 46 -6.65 -3.51 9.13
N ALA A 47 -6.59 -4.49 8.23
CA ALA A 47 -7.57 -5.58 8.15
C ALA A 47 -7.61 -6.40 9.46
N ASP A 48 -6.44 -6.72 10.03
CA ASP A 48 -6.32 -7.41 11.31
C ASP A 48 -6.97 -6.61 12.46
N ARG A 49 -6.74 -5.28 12.52
CA ARG A 49 -7.36 -4.39 13.54
C ARG A 49 -8.86 -4.29 13.40
N LEU A 50 -9.36 -4.27 12.16
CA LEU A 50 -10.79 -4.23 11.86
C LEU A 50 -11.47 -5.59 12.04
N GLY A 51 -10.71 -6.69 12.10
CA GLY A 51 -11.25 -8.04 12.17
C GLY A 51 -11.94 -8.48 10.87
N VAL A 52 -11.51 -7.94 9.73
CA VAL A 52 -12.07 -8.23 8.40
C VAL A 52 -11.01 -8.82 7.47
N PRO A 53 -11.38 -9.62 6.46
CA PRO A 53 -10.39 -10.16 5.53
C PRO A 53 -9.77 -9.07 4.64
N LEU A 54 -8.52 -9.31 4.24
CA LEU A 54 -7.81 -8.55 3.22
C LEU A 54 -7.84 -9.30 1.88
N PHE A 55 -8.30 -8.63 0.84
CA PHE A 55 -8.16 -9.07 -0.54
C PHE A 55 -7.17 -8.19 -1.27
N ALA A 56 -6.38 -8.78 -2.17
CA ALA A 56 -5.47 -8.06 -3.05
C ALA A 56 -5.82 -8.37 -4.49
N TRP A 57 -5.81 -7.34 -5.34
CA TRP A 57 -6.01 -7.43 -6.76
C TRP A 57 -4.82 -6.86 -7.51
N SER A 58 -4.35 -7.60 -8.51
CA SER A 58 -3.50 -7.08 -9.58
C SER A 58 -3.93 -7.66 -10.92
N ARG A 59 -3.65 -6.96 -12.02
CA ARG A 59 -3.99 -7.45 -13.37
C ARG A 59 -3.46 -8.85 -13.67
N THR A 60 -2.29 -9.20 -13.13
CA THR A 60 -1.64 -10.49 -13.36
C THR A 60 -2.22 -11.62 -12.52
N ARG A 61 -2.69 -11.33 -11.30
CA ARG A 61 -3.14 -12.36 -10.34
C ARG A 61 -4.66 -12.46 -10.23
N GLY A 62 -5.37 -11.39 -10.59
CA GLY A 62 -6.77 -11.21 -10.25
C GLY A 62 -6.95 -10.92 -8.76
N LEU A 63 -8.21 -10.98 -8.31
CA LEU A 63 -8.63 -10.76 -6.94
C LEU A 63 -8.40 -12.04 -6.12
N ALA A 64 -7.64 -11.95 -5.04
CA ALA A 64 -7.36 -13.07 -4.15
C ALA A 64 -7.42 -12.62 -2.69
N ARG A 65 -7.84 -13.52 -1.79
CA ARG A 65 -7.75 -13.27 -0.36
C ARG A 65 -6.31 -13.52 0.09
N VAL A 66 -5.73 -12.62 0.88
CA VAL A 66 -4.27 -12.63 1.15
C VAL A 66 -3.81 -13.81 2.02
N ASP A 67 -4.69 -14.34 2.87
CA ASP A 67 -4.44 -15.45 3.79
C ASP A 67 -4.87 -16.82 3.24
N LEU A 68 -5.45 -16.90 2.03
CA LEU A 68 -5.87 -18.14 1.39
C LEU A 68 -5.22 -18.32 0.02
N GLU A 69 -5.07 -19.57 -0.39
CA GLU A 69 -4.63 -19.89 -1.75
C GLU A 69 -5.79 -19.76 -2.76
N GLY A 70 -5.45 -19.26 -3.95
CA GLY A 70 -6.36 -19.13 -5.08
C GLY A 70 -6.86 -17.71 -5.32
N SER A 71 -7.23 -17.44 -6.57
CA SER A 71 -7.85 -16.19 -6.99
C SER A 71 -9.24 -16.44 -7.55
N VAL A 72 -10.09 -15.41 -7.48
CA VAL A 72 -11.41 -15.42 -8.08
C VAL A 72 -11.26 -15.60 -9.59
N TYR A 73 -11.86 -16.65 -10.13
CA TYR A 73 -11.74 -16.97 -11.56
C TYR A 73 -12.24 -15.80 -12.43
N GLY A 74 -11.48 -15.45 -13.47
CA GLY A 74 -11.82 -14.37 -14.40
C GLY A 74 -11.65 -12.94 -13.86
N SER A 75 -11.18 -12.78 -12.62
CA SER A 75 -11.01 -11.46 -11.99
C SER A 75 -9.73 -10.73 -12.42
N GLN A 76 -8.99 -11.18 -13.43
CA GLN A 76 -7.86 -10.40 -13.98
C GLN A 76 -8.34 -9.13 -14.70
N GLU A 77 -9.57 -9.14 -15.20
CA GLU A 77 -10.23 -7.98 -15.78
C GLU A 77 -10.73 -7.05 -14.65
N PRO A 78 -10.30 -5.78 -14.60
CA PRO A 78 -10.69 -4.82 -13.55
C PRO A 78 -12.19 -4.73 -13.31
N ALA A 79 -12.98 -4.59 -14.38
CA ALA A 79 -14.43 -4.45 -14.27
C ALA A 79 -15.06 -5.71 -13.65
N ALA A 80 -14.58 -6.90 -14.02
CA ALA A 80 -15.05 -8.16 -13.46
C ALA A 80 -14.68 -8.30 -11.97
N ALA A 81 -13.46 -7.90 -11.60
CA ALA A 81 -13.04 -7.91 -10.20
C ALA A 81 -13.86 -6.95 -9.34
N LEU A 82 -14.11 -5.73 -9.82
CA LEU A 82 -14.92 -4.75 -9.12
C LEU A 82 -16.39 -5.18 -9.02
N GLN A 83 -16.93 -5.79 -10.07
CA GLN A 83 -18.27 -6.39 -10.02
C GLN A 83 -18.34 -7.47 -8.94
N HIS A 84 -17.31 -8.32 -8.81
CA HIS A 84 -17.25 -9.31 -7.75
C HIS A 84 -17.28 -8.67 -6.35
N VAL A 85 -16.58 -7.55 -6.14
CA VAL A 85 -16.62 -6.81 -4.87
C VAL A 85 -18.05 -6.32 -4.57
N THR A 86 -18.72 -5.74 -5.57
CA THR A 86 -20.11 -5.28 -5.47
C THR A 86 -21.07 -6.43 -5.14
N ASP A 87 -20.95 -7.56 -5.85
CA ASP A 87 -21.85 -8.71 -5.67
C ASP A 87 -21.62 -9.41 -4.32
N ALA A 88 -20.37 -9.49 -3.87
CA ALA A 88 -20.02 -10.12 -2.61
C ALA A 88 -20.52 -9.31 -1.40
N GLY A 89 -20.38 -7.98 -1.45
CA GLY A 89 -20.97 -7.04 -0.49
C GLY A 89 -20.63 -7.29 0.98
N HIS A 90 -19.57 -8.04 1.28
CA HIS A 90 -19.19 -8.37 2.65
C HIS A 90 -18.10 -7.42 3.19
N PRO A 91 -18.05 -7.17 4.51
CA PRO A 91 -16.98 -6.41 5.15
C PRO A 91 -15.61 -6.99 4.80
N ALA A 92 -14.73 -6.17 4.23
CA ALA A 92 -13.36 -6.51 3.87
C ALA A 92 -12.58 -5.26 3.46
N VAL A 93 -11.25 -5.35 3.53
CA VAL A 93 -10.35 -4.39 2.88
C VAL A 93 -9.98 -4.98 1.52
N TYR A 94 -10.23 -4.24 0.44
CA TYR A 94 -9.88 -4.64 -0.92
C TYR A 94 -8.76 -3.75 -1.44
N HIS A 95 -7.54 -4.29 -1.54
CA HIS A 95 -6.39 -3.58 -2.08
C HIS A 95 -6.29 -3.78 -3.59
N PHE A 96 -6.45 -2.72 -4.36
CA PHE A 96 -6.32 -2.75 -5.82
C PHE A 96 -5.05 -2.02 -6.27
N GLN A 97 -4.16 -2.77 -6.93
CA GLN A 97 -2.87 -2.30 -7.41
C GLN A 97 -2.91 -2.06 -8.94
N GLY A 98 -2.33 -0.95 -9.41
CA GLY A 98 -2.10 -0.72 -10.84
C GLY A 98 -3.35 -0.44 -11.68
N LEU A 99 -4.40 0.14 -11.08
CA LEU A 99 -5.63 0.51 -11.81
C LEU A 99 -5.52 1.79 -12.66
N GLY A 100 -4.45 2.59 -12.50
CA GLY A 100 -4.28 3.87 -13.20
C GLY A 100 -4.56 3.81 -14.71
N PRO A 101 -3.91 2.92 -15.48
CA PRO A 101 -4.15 2.81 -16.92
C PRO A 101 -5.60 2.47 -17.29
N GLU A 102 -6.37 1.83 -16.41
CA GLU A 102 -7.75 1.43 -16.69
C GLU A 102 -8.74 2.55 -16.35
N LEU A 103 -8.42 3.38 -15.36
CA LEU A 103 -9.15 4.61 -15.06
C LEU A 103 -9.09 5.60 -16.22
N GLU A 104 -7.98 5.66 -16.95
CA GLU A 104 -7.78 6.55 -18.09
C GLU A 104 -8.46 6.06 -19.38
N ARG A 105 -8.67 4.75 -19.53
CA ARG A 105 -9.19 4.15 -20.78
C ARG A 105 -10.67 4.42 -21.02
N GLY A 106 -11.47 4.64 -19.99
CA GLY A 106 -12.89 4.89 -20.16
C GLY A 106 -13.71 4.82 -18.87
N PRO A 107 -15.02 5.13 -18.95
CA PRO A 107 -15.86 5.32 -17.78
C PRO A 107 -16.21 4.01 -17.05
N LEU A 108 -16.16 2.85 -17.73
CA LEU A 108 -16.66 1.59 -17.20
C LEU A 108 -16.03 1.21 -15.86
N VAL A 109 -14.70 1.26 -15.75
CA VAL A 109 -13.99 0.94 -14.51
C VAL A 109 -14.30 1.95 -13.42
N ALA A 110 -14.46 3.23 -13.77
CA ALA A 110 -14.83 4.26 -12.81
C ALA A 110 -16.26 4.09 -12.28
N GLU A 111 -17.20 3.64 -13.12
CA GLU A 111 -18.56 3.30 -12.71
C GLU A 111 -18.57 2.09 -11.77
N HIS A 112 -17.84 1.02 -12.12
CA HIS A 112 -17.71 -0.13 -11.22
C HIS A 112 -17.02 0.21 -9.89
N LEU A 113 -16.01 1.09 -9.89
CA LEU A 113 -15.39 1.58 -8.66
C LEU A 113 -16.40 2.33 -7.80
N ARG A 114 -17.19 3.21 -8.39
CA ARG A 114 -18.23 3.95 -7.66
C ARG A 114 -19.23 3.00 -7.00
N ASP A 115 -19.68 1.99 -7.74
CA ASP A 115 -20.71 1.07 -7.28
C ASP A 115 -20.16 0.11 -6.20
N ALA A 116 -18.92 -0.37 -6.37
CA ALA A 116 -18.21 -1.14 -5.35
C ALA A 116 -17.98 -0.30 -4.08
N GLY A 117 -17.52 0.94 -4.24
CA GLY A 117 -17.35 1.90 -3.15
C GLY A 117 -18.62 2.06 -2.33
N ARG A 118 -19.74 2.41 -2.98
CA ARG A 118 -21.06 2.55 -2.32
C ARG A 118 -21.54 1.30 -1.62
N THR A 119 -21.27 0.14 -2.19
CA THR A 119 -21.60 -1.15 -1.56
C THR A 119 -20.82 -1.30 -0.26
N LEU A 120 -19.54 -0.92 -0.27
CA LEU A 120 -18.66 -0.98 0.89
C LEU A 120 -18.99 0.09 1.94
N GLU A 121 -19.53 1.26 1.55
CA GLU A 121 -20.05 2.26 2.51
C GLU A 121 -21.19 1.71 3.39
N ALA A 122 -21.95 0.72 2.89
CA ALA A 122 -23.03 0.08 3.64
C ALA A 122 -22.55 -0.98 4.64
N VAL A 123 -21.27 -1.36 4.58
CA VAL A 123 -20.64 -2.37 5.46
C VAL A 123 -19.36 -1.82 6.07
N ASP A 124 -18.70 -2.56 6.96
CA ASP A 124 -17.41 -2.14 7.53
C ASP A 124 -16.26 -2.57 6.59
N GLY A 125 -16.28 -2.04 5.35
CA GLY A 125 -15.32 -2.37 4.31
C GLY A 125 -14.91 -1.16 3.49
N ALA A 126 -13.80 -1.30 2.74
CA ALA A 126 -13.33 -0.27 1.83
C ALA A 126 -12.48 -0.85 0.71
N LEU A 127 -12.51 -0.18 -0.44
CA LEU A 127 -11.62 -0.41 -1.55
C LEU A 127 -10.50 0.62 -1.51
N VAL A 128 -9.27 0.13 -1.32
CA VAL A 128 -8.05 0.93 -1.23
C VAL A 128 -7.26 0.80 -2.53
N LEU A 129 -7.10 1.91 -3.22
CA LEU A 129 -6.33 2.04 -4.46
C LEU A 129 -4.92 2.53 -4.13
N THR A 130 -3.89 1.88 -4.68
CA THR A 130 -2.50 2.37 -4.57
C THR A 130 -1.95 2.81 -5.92
N GLY A 131 -1.16 3.88 -5.89
CA GLY A 131 -0.46 4.46 -7.03
C GLY A 131 -0.15 5.94 -6.79
N ALA A 132 1.00 6.41 -7.26
CA ALA A 132 1.40 7.81 -7.06
C ALA A 132 0.48 8.79 -7.80
N ASP A 133 0.15 8.48 -9.07
CA ASP A 133 -0.51 9.40 -9.98
C ASP A 133 -1.82 8.82 -10.55
N LEU A 134 -2.76 8.44 -9.68
CA LEU A 134 -4.08 8.02 -10.13
C LEU A 134 -4.92 9.24 -10.55
N ALA A 135 -5.26 9.32 -11.83
CA ALA A 135 -6.19 10.31 -12.38
C ALA A 135 -7.64 9.81 -12.23
N PHE A 136 -8.39 10.40 -11.30
CA PHE A 136 -9.80 10.09 -11.11
C PHE A 136 -10.69 10.98 -11.98
N PRO A 137 -11.71 10.41 -12.66
CA PRO A 137 -12.72 11.24 -13.31
C PRO A 137 -13.54 12.02 -12.27
N PRO A 138 -14.16 13.16 -12.64
CA PRO A 138 -14.88 14.04 -11.69
C PRO A 138 -15.96 13.35 -10.85
N VAL A 139 -16.55 12.25 -11.37
CA VAL A 139 -17.55 11.45 -10.66
C VAL A 139 -16.96 10.71 -9.44
N LEU A 140 -15.67 10.38 -9.45
CA LEU A 140 -14.96 9.71 -8.37
C LEU A 140 -14.19 10.67 -7.46
N GLU A 141 -13.73 11.82 -7.96
CA GLU A 141 -12.91 12.78 -7.19
C GLU A 141 -13.51 13.15 -5.83
N ARG A 142 -14.85 13.25 -5.74
CA ARG A 142 -15.56 13.62 -4.50
C ARG A 142 -15.90 12.44 -3.60
N LEU A 143 -15.73 11.21 -4.09
CA LEU A 143 -16.07 9.98 -3.38
C LEU A 143 -14.83 9.29 -2.81
N VAL A 144 -13.66 9.59 -3.38
CA VAL A 144 -12.39 8.99 -2.98
C VAL A 144 -11.75 9.83 -1.88
N ALA A 145 -11.57 9.26 -0.69
CA ALA A 145 -10.70 9.85 0.32
C ALA A 145 -9.24 9.66 -0.09
N ARG A 146 -8.47 10.75 -0.12
CA ARG A 146 -7.04 10.71 -0.45
C ARG A 146 -6.20 10.73 0.82
N MET A 147 -5.23 9.82 0.89
CA MET A 147 -4.23 9.74 1.96
C MET A 147 -2.86 9.46 1.36
N GLU A 148 -1.80 10.00 1.95
CA GLU A 148 -0.43 9.77 1.47
C GLU A 148 0.27 8.77 2.40
N LEU A 149 0.91 7.75 1.82
CA LEU A 149 1.83 6.92 2.57
C LEU A 149 3.17 7.67 2.61
N PRO A 150 3.65 8.13 3.77
CA PRO A 150 4.97 8.74 3.85
C PRO A 150 6.03 7.75 3.38
N GLY A 151 7.14 8.27 2.87
CA GLY A 151 8.30 7.45 2.50
C GLY A 151 8.83 6.61 3.66
N PRO A 152 9.82 5.73 3.41
CA PRO A 152 10.32 4.84 4.44
C PRO A 152 10.95 5.63 5.58
N GLY A 153 10.59 5.26 6.81
CA GLY A 153 11.24 5.81 7.99
C GLY A 153 12.65 5.26 8.18
N ALA A 154 13.45 5.93 9.00
CA ALA A 154 14.82 5.50 9.34
C ALA A 154 14.88 4.03 9.81
N GLU A 155 13.88 3.59 10.57
CA GLU A 155 13.82 2.23 11.08
C GLU A 155 13.51 1.18 10.00
N GLU A 156 12.76 1.55 8.95
CA GLU A 156 12.54 0.68 7.79
C GLU A 156 13.84 0.48 7.01
N PHE A 157 14.63 1.55 6.82
CA PHE A 157 15.95 1.46 6.22
C PHE A 157 16.94 0.63 7.05
N ARG A 158 16.92 0.75 8.39
CA ARG A 158 17.73 -0.11 9.27
C ARG A 158 17.40 -1.59 9.07
N ARG A 159 16.12 -1.95 9.09
CA ARG A 159 15.70 -3.33 8.84
C ARG A 159 16.08 -3.83 7.44
N LEU A 160 16.00 -2.97 6.43
CA LEU A 160 16.45 -3.29 5.08
C LEU A 160 17.95 -3.61 5.06
N LEU A 161 18.77 -2.75 5.67
CA LEU A 161 20.22 -2.95 5.76
C LEU A 161 20.56 -4.25 6.50
N GLU A 162 19.96 -4.48 7.66
CA GLU A 162 20.16 -5.70 8.46
C GLU A 162 19.82 -6.96 7.66
N ARG A 163 18.73 -6.93 6.88
CA ARG A 163 18.35 -8.04 5.98
C ARG A 163 19.43 -8.28 4.93
N ILE A 164 19.88 -7.24 4.24
CA ILE A 164 20.91 -7.34 3.20
C ILE A 164 22.22 -7.88 3.76
N LEU A 165 22.67 -7.37 4.91
CA LEU A 165 23.90 -7.83 5.58
C LEU A 165 23.81 -9.31 5.99
N ARG A 166 22.66 -9.72 6.53
CA ARG A 166 22.40 -11.12 6.90
C ARG A 166 22.45 -12.04 5.68
N ASP A 167 21.80 -11.65 4.58
CA ASP A 167 21.78 -12.42 3.34
C ASP A 167 23.19 -12.56 2.74
N LEU A 168 24.03 -11.53 2.87
CA LEU A 168 25.42 -11.54 2.40
C LEU A 168 26.33 -12.41 3.25
N SER A 169 26.21 -12.32 4.57
CA SER A 169 26.96 -13.17 5.51
C SER A 169 26.72 -14.65 5.21
N TYR A 170 25.46 -15.03 4.97
CA TYR A 170 25.09 -16.40 4.61
C TYR A 170 25.70 -16.86 3.27
N ARG A 171 25.79 -15.95 2.28
CA ARG A 171 26.26 -16.31 0.92
C ARG A 171 27.77 -16.29 0.75
N ARG A 172 28.51 -15.42 1.44
CA ARG A 172 29.95 -15.23 1.23
C ARG A 172 30.84 -15.58 2.43
N SER A 173 30.28 -16.01 3.56
CA SER A 173 31.04 -16.22 4.81
C SER A 173 31.89 -14.99 5.19
N VAL A 174 31.42 -13.79 4.85
CA VAL A 174 32.06 -12.52 5.19
C VAL A 174 31.37 -11.98 6.43
N GLU A 175 32.15 -11.71 7.47
CA GLU A 175 31.69 -11.00 8.65
C GLU A 175 31.68 -9.51 8.32
N VAL A 176 30.50 -8.94 8.15
CA VAL A 176 30.33 -7.50 7.92
C VAL A 176 30.04 -6.85 9.27
N GLU A 177 31.08 -6.28 9.88
CA GLU A 177 30.93 -5.46 11.08
C GLU A 177 30.73 -4.00 10.66
N MET A 178 29.60 -3.42 11.05
CA MET A 178 29.34 -1.98 10.96
C MET A 178 29.01 -1.44 12.35
N THR A 179 29.58 -0.30 12.69
CA THR A 179 29.24 0.42 13.92
C THR A 179 27.85 1.05 13.82
N GLN A 180 27.23 1.34 14.97
CA GLN A 180 25.92 2.03 15.01
C GLN A 180 25.95 3.42 14.37
N ASP A 181 27.10 4.09 14.43
CA ASP A 181 27.30 5.40 13.81
C ASP A 181 27.36 5.29 12.28
N GLU A 182 28.03 4.27 11.74
CA GLU A 182 28.06 3.99 10.30
C GLU A 182 26.68 3.59 9.76
N ILE A 183 25.92 2.78 10.51
CA ILE A 183 24.55 2.43 10.18
C ILE A 183 23.69 3.68 10.12
N SER A 184 23.77 4.55 11.13
CA SER A 184 22.96 5.76 11.20
C SER A 184 23.34 6.75 10.10
N ALA A 185 24.63 6.91 9.80
CA ALA A 185 25.09 7.71 8.68
C ALA A 185 24.57 7.18 7.34
N LEU A 186 24.62 5.87 7.12
CA LEU A 186 24.12 5.25 5.89
C LEU A 186 22.59 5.44 5.74
N VAL A 187 21.82 5.22 6.81
CA VAL A 187 20.37 5.46 6.81
C VAL A 187 20.03 6.91 6.47
N ASN A 188 20.78 7.88 7.00
CA ASN A 188 20.57 9.29 6.66
C ASN A 188 20.80 9.57 5.17
N HIS A 189 21.76 8.90 4.52
CA HIS A 189 21.99 9.03 3.07
C HIS A 189 20.92 8.36 2.21
N LEU A 190 20.18 7.39 2.76
CA LEU A 190 19.07 6.73 2.07
C LEU A 190 17.74 7.49 2.21
N SER A 191 17.70 8.51 3.08
CA SER A 191 16.51 9.33 3.29
C SER A 191 16.07 9.98 1.97
N GLY A 192 14.77 9.87 1.67
CA GLY A 192 14.17 10.34 0.41
C GLY A 192 14.17 9.31 -0.73
N LEU A 193 14.71 8.11 -0.52
CA LEU A 193 14.58 6.99 -1.45
C LEU A 193 13.41 6.09 -1.07
N THR A 194 12.90 5.33 -2.05
CA THR A 194 12.06 4.15 -1.76
C THR A 194 12.92 3.01 -1.19
N LEU A 195 12.30 2.04 -0.50
CA LEU A 195 13.03 0.85 -0.03
C LEU A 195 13.67 0.08 -1.19
N MET A 196 13.00 0.03 -2.35
CA MET A 196 13.51 -0.65 -3.54
C MET A 196 14.74 0.06 -4.14
N GLU A 197 14.75 1.39 -4.18
CA GLU A 197 15.91 2.16 -4.64
C GLU A 197 17.08 1.99 -3.68
N ALA A 198 16.82 2.09 -2.38
CA ALA A 198 17.82 1.85 -1.34
C ALA A 198 18.42 0.44 -1.46
N GLU A 199 17.60 -0.60 -1.63
CA GLU A 199 18.07 -1.98 -1.80
C GLU A 199 18.97 -2.13 -3.02
N LYS A 200 18.62 -1.51 -4.16
CA LYS A 200 19.44 -1.52 -5.38
C LYS A 200 20.78 -0.84 -5.17
N ILE A 201 20.82 0.30 -4.49
CA ILE A 201 22.06 1.03 -4.21
C ILE A 201 22.96 0.23 -3.28
N LEU A 202 22.40 -0.28 -2.17
CA LEU A 202 23.13 -1.07 -1.19
C LEU A 202 23.68 -2.36 -1.79
N THR A 203 22.88 -3.08 -2.57
CA THR A 203 23.33 -4.31 -3.24
C THR A 203 24.46 -4.04 -4.22
N LYS A 204 24.43 -2.92 -4.96
CA LYS A 204 25.51 -2.53 -5.89
C LYS A 204 26.79 -2.11 -5.19
N ALA A 205 26.70 -1.45 -4.04
CA ALA A 205 27.88 -1.00 -3.30
C ALA A 205 28.70 -2.17 -2.70
N ILE A 206 28.05 -3.32 -2.50
CA ILE A 206 28.65 -4.50 -1.85
C ILE A 206 29.14 -5.55 -2.86
N VAL A 207 28.75 -5.47 -4.14
CA VAL A 207 29.18 -6.37 -5.22
C VAL A 207 30.39 -5.80 -5.95
#